data_AF-A0A1D8G097-F1
#
_entry.id   AF-A0A1D8G097-F1
#
_cell.length_a   1.000
_cell.length_b   1.000
_cell.length_c   1.000
_cell.angle_alpha   90.00
_cell.angle_beta   90.00
_cell.angle_gamma   90.00
#
_symmetry.space_group_name_H-M   'P 1'
#
loop_
_entity.id
_entity.type
_entity.pdbx_description
1 polymer ?
#
loop_
_entity_poly.entity_id
_entity_poly.type
_entity_poly.pdbx_seq_one_letter_code
_entity_poly.pdbx_strand_id
1 'polypeptide(L)'
;MFQPLREKQSQRDPFFDNAKYLAIVLVAVGHAWEPVMEGSRATRALYMVVYAFHMPAFVMVSGYFSRTFAARPDQLRRLVGGVLVPYLVFETAYTLYRRWAQDAPQQAFSLTDPFYLTWFLLALFVWRLSAPLWRALRHPVPIAAAVAALASLTPRIAADLDLQRVLQFLPFFVLGLSLREEHFRLLRRRAARVAAVPVAVAAVAGAYAVAPHLRMGWFYRNTSAQELGYAWWAGPLATVALGAVALALTAAFLAWVPSRRTWFTVLGAGSLCGYLLHGFPVKALQYGELVDAHPVLATPVGRAGLTVAAAVAVTLMCAPPVRRALRWVTEPRLEWAFRRGAEGPGAGGSGGSGAGPGVVAAGGGGGAAGGARPAGGGAAGRGAVGGEAAGRGAVGGGAVGGVGAGGAVSRG
;
A
#
# COMPACT_ATOMS: atom_id res chain seq x y z
N MET A 1 35.29 -19.60 -31.81
CA MET A 1 34.76 -20.08 -30.52
C MET A 1 33.84 -18.99 -29.96
N PHE A 2 32.57 -18.99 -30.36
CA PHE A 2 31.57 -18.02 -29.88
C PHE A 2 31.10 -18.47 -28.48
N GLN A 3 31.49 -17.72 -27.44
CA GLN A 3 30.83 -17.85 -26.14
C GLN A 3 29.46 -17.19 -26.23
N PRO A 4 28.35 -17.89 -25.97
CA PRO A 4 27.07 -17.23 -25.81
C PRO A 4 27.13 -16.39 -24.54
N LEU A 5 26.87 -15.10 -24.68
CA LEU A 5 26.61 -14.20 -23.56
C LEU A 5 25.44 -14.78 -22.78
N ARG A 6 25.72 -15.36 -21.61
CA ARG A 6 24.71 -15.75 -20.63
C ARG A 6 23.91 -14.49 -20.31
N GLU A 7 22.71 -14.38 -20.85
CA GLU A 7 21.73 -13.40 -20.40
C GLU A 7 21.61 -13.55 -18.90
N LYS A 8 22.12 -12.55 -18.18
CA LYS A 8 22.06 -12.48 -16.72
C LYS A 8 20.61 -12.16 -16.38
N GLN A 9 19.74 -13.17 -16.39
CA GLN A 9 18.40 -13.06 -15.81
C GLN A 9 18.59 -12.44 -14.42
N SER A 10 18.08 -11.23 -14.21
CA SER A 10 18.30 -10.51 -12.95
C SER A 10 17.77 -11.39 -11.83
N GLN A 11 18.66 -12.02 -11.06
CA GLN A 11 18.25 -12.91 -10.00
C GLN A 11 17.47 -12.08 -8.98
N ARG A 12 16.21 -12.46 -8.75
CA ARG A 12 15.34 -11.90 -7.73
C ARG A 12 16.07 -11.93 -6.37
N ASP A 13 16.25 -10.76 -5.76
CA ASP A 13 16.96 -10.63 -4.48
C ASP A 13 16.15 -11.32 -3.36
N PRO A 14 16.66 -12.42 -2.75
CA PRO A 14 15.97 -13.18 -1.71
C PRO A 14 15.56 -12.34 -0.50
N PHE A 15 16.29 -11.26 -0.21
CA PHE A 15 16.03 -10.37 0.91
C PHE A 15 14.60 -9.84 0.90
N PHE A 16 14.09 -9.39 -0.25
CA PHE A 16 12.76 -8.80 -0.32
C PHE A 16 11.65 -9.84 -0.19
N ASP A 17 11.87 -11.07 -0.64
CA ASP A 17 10.92 -12.15 -0.45
C ASP A 17 10.88 -12.60 1.01
N ASN A 18 12.05 -12.70 1.65
CA ASN A 18 12.14 -12.93 3.08
C ASN A 18 11.46 -11.82 3.89
N ALA A 19 11.66 -10.56 3.51
CA ALA A 19 11.02 -9.41 4.17
C ALA A 19 9.49 -9.48 4.04
N LYS A 20 8.97 -9.72 2.82
CA LYS A 20 7.53 -9.84 2.57
C LYS A 20 6.90 -11.00 3.35
N TYR A 21 7.57 -12.15 3.42
CA TYR A 21 7.11 -13.29 4.21
C TYR A 21 7.09 -12.99 5.71
N LEU A 22 8.20 -12.51 6.28
CA LEU A 22 8.26 -12.23 7.71
C LEU A 22 7.28 -11.14 8.12
N ALA A 23 7.10 -10.13 7.27
CA ALA A 23 6.14 -9.07 7.50
C ALA A 23 4.69 -9.60 7.46
N ILE A 24 4.37 -10.55 6.56
CA ILE A 24 3.00 -11.07 6.50
C ILE A 24 2.68 -12.00 7.68
N VAL A 25 3.68 -12.75 8.16
CA VAL A 25 3.55 -13.50 9.41
C VAL A 25 3.24 -12.55 10.58
N LEU A 26 3.96 -11.44 10.68
CA LEU A 26 3.75 -10.46 11.73
C LEU A 26 2.36 -9.82 11.68
N VAL A 27 1.86 -9.51 10.48
CA VAL A 27 0.51 -8.97 10.27
C VAL A 27 -0.56 -9.96 10.73
N ALA A 28 -0.47 -11.22 10.31
CA ALA A 28 -1.45 -12.23 10.70
C ALA A 28 -1.47 -12.45 12.21
N VAL A 29 -0.29 -12.47 12.85
CA VAL A 29 -0.16 -12.55 14.30
C VAL A 29 -0.75 -11.32 14.99
N GLY A 30 -0.45 -10.11 14.51
CA GLY A 30 -1.01 -8.88 15.05
C GLY A 30 -2.55 -8.86 15.00
N HIS A 31 -3.12 -9.25 13.86
CA HIS A 31 -4.57 -9.38 13.70
C HIS A 31 -5.19 -10.46 14.58
N ALA A 32 -4.50 -11.58 14.81
CA ALA A 32 -4.96 -12.61 15.73
C ALA A 32 -4.96 -12.12 17.20
N TRP A 33 -4.13 -11.14 17.57
CA TRP A 33 -4.13 -10.56 18.91
C TRP A 33 -5.25 -9.56 19.16
N GLU A 34 -5.86 -8.98 18.11
CA GLU A 34 -6.92 -7.96 18.22
C GLU A 34 -8.03 -8.33 19.22
N PRO A 35 -8.63 -9.54 19.20
CA PRO A 35 -9.69 -9.89 20.16
C PRO A 35 -9.19 -10.25 21.57
N VAL A 36 -7.89 -10.48 21.78
CA VAL A 36 -7.34 -10.96 23.07
C VAL A 36 -6.41 -9.96 23.76
N MET A 37 -6.14 -8.81 23.13
CA MET A 37 -5.14 -7.84 23.62
C MET A 37 -5.60 -7.06 24.85
N GLU A 38 -6.90 -6.76 24.99
CA GLU A 38 -7.40 -5.92 26.10
C GLU A 38 -7.24 -6.62 27.47
N GLY A 39 -7.29 -7.95 27.51
CA GLY A 39 -7.05 -8.72 28.73
C GLY A 39 -5.56 -8.88 29.11
N SER A 40 -4.61 -8.27 28.40
CA SER A 40 -3.18 -8.41 28.66
C SER A 40 -2.37 -7.21 28.18
N ARG A 41 -1.78 -6.50 29.13
CA ARG A 41 -0.86 -5.39 28.87
C ARG A 41 0.29 -5.80 27.95
N ALA A 42 0.84 -7.01 28.13
CA ALA A 42 1.91 -7.52 27.28
C ALA A 42 1.45 -7.73 25.83
N THR A 43 0.26 -8.30 25.63
CA THR A 43 -0.30 -8.55 24.30
C THR A 43 -0.65 -7.25 23.61
N ARG A 44 -1.25 -6.29 24.33
CA ARG A 44 -1.50 -4.93 23.84
C ARG A 44 -0.21 -4.22 23.44
N ALA A 45 0.84 -4.33 24.24
CA ALA A 45 2.15 -3.74 23.92
C ALA A 45 2.76 -4.34 22.64
N LEU A 46 2.73 -5.68 22.50
CA LEU A 46 3.21 -6.35 21.29
C LEU A 46 2.39 -5.94 20.06
N TYR A 47 1.07 -5.88 20.20
CA TYR A 47 0.17 -5.38 19.16
C TYR A 47 0.55 -3.95 18.73
N MET A 48 0.77 -3.04 19.68
CA MET A 48 1.20 -1.67 19.41
C MET A 48 2.53 -1.61 18.66
N VAL A 49 3.52 -2.41 19.07
CA VAL A 49 4.82 -2.46 18.38
C VAL A 49 4.62 -2.92 16.94
N VAL A 50 3.87 -4.00 16.71
CA VAL A 50 3.56 -4.46 15.35
C VAL A 50 2.86 -3.38 14.55
N TYR A 51 1.81 -2.77 15.10
CA TYR A 51 1.01 -1.72 14.46
C TYR A 51 1.78 -0.42 14.20
N ALA A 52 2.84 -0.15 14.96
CA ALA A 52 3.69 1.01 14.74
C ALA A 52 4.49 0.95 13.44
N PHE A 53 4.83 -0.25 12.92
CA PHE A 53 5.75 -0.34 11.76
C PHE A 53 5.35 -1.31 10.66
N HIS A 54 4.46 -2.28 10.87
CA HIS A 54 4.19 -3.27 9.81
C HIS A 54 3.63 -2.61 8.54
N MET A 55 2.63 -1.72 8.65
CA MET A 55 2.12 -0.98 7.49
C MET A 55 3.17 -0.05 6.90
N PRO A 56 3.86 0.82 7.68
CA PRO A 56 4.99 1.60 7.20
C PRO A 56 6.03 0.79 6.40
N ALA A 57 6.41 -0.39 6.89
CA ALA A 57 7.34 -1.29 6.24
C ALA A 57 6.79 -1.81 4.88
N PHE A 58 5.56 -2.30 4.85
CA PHE A 58 4.92 -2.76 3.61
C PHE A 58 4.77 -1.63 2.59
N VAL A 59 4.33 -0.46 3.03
CA VAL A 59 4.13 0.73 2.21
C VAL A 59 5.47 1.20 1.62
N MET A 60 6.53 1.26 2.43
CA MET A 60 7.87 1.66 1.99
C MET A 60 8.48 0.67 1.00
N VAL A 61 8.37 -0.64 1.26
CA VAL A 61 8.83 -1.68 0.32
C VAL A 61 8.03 -1.62 -0.99
N SER A 62 6.73 -1.37 -0.92
CA SER A 62 5.87 -1.20 -2.11
C SER A 62 6.25 0.04 -2.92
N GLY A 63 6.59 1.14 -2.25
CA GLY A 63 7.17 2.33 -2.87
C GLY A 63 8.48 2.02 -3.60
N TYR A 64 9.40 1.30 -2.95
CA TYR A 64 10.65 0.88 -3.58
C TYR A 64 10.45 0.06 -4.86
N PHE A 65 9.49 -0.86 -4.88
CA PHE A 65 9.15 -1.62 -6.10
C PHE A 65 8.40 -0.81 -7.16
N SER A 66 7.92 0.38 -6.82
CA SER A 66 7.17 1.26 -7.72
C SER A 66 8.03 2.38 -8.33
N ARG A 67 9.32 2.46 -7.99
CA ARG A 67 10.25 3.48 -8.47
C ARG A 67 10.51 3.47 -9.99
N THR A 68 10.11 2.42 -10.71
CA THR A 68 10.19 2.33 -12.19
C THR A 68 8.82 2.45 -12.87
N PHE A 69 7.77 2.67 -12.10
CA PHE A 69 6.43 2.88 -12.64
C PHE A 69 6.36 4.26 -13.31
N ALA A 70 5.86 4.28 -14.55
CA ALA A 70 5.73 5.43 -15.43
C ALA A 70 4.34 5.46 -16.12
N ALA A 71 3.35 4.76 -15.56
CA ALA A 71 1.98 4.66 -16.07
C ALA A 71 1.88 4.21 -17.55
N ARG A 72 2.83 3.40 -18.02
CA ARG A 72 2.76 2.80 -19.36
C ARG A 72 1.63 1.76 -19.44
N PRO A 73 1.04 1.50 -20.62
CA PRO A 73 -0.07 0.54 -20.77
C PRO A 73 0.20 -0.85 -20.18
N ASP A 74 1.42 -1.39 -20.35
CA ASP A 74 1.83 -2.67 -19.77
C ASP A 74 1.82 -2.65 -18.24
N GLN A 75 2.26 -1.54 -17.65
CA GLN A 75 2.33 -1.35 -16.21
C GLN A 75 0.95 -1.12 -15.61
N LEU A 76 0.09 -0.34 -16.28
CA LEU A 76 -1.30 -0.12 -15.88
C LEU A 76 -2.08 -1.43 -15.90
N ARG A 77 -1.92 -2.25 -16.94
CA ARG A 77 -2.54 -3.57 -17.01
C ARG A 77 -2.10 -4.49 -15.87
N ARG A 78 -0.81 -4.48 -15.51
CA ARG A 78 -0.29 -5.22 -14.35
C ARG A 78 -0.79 -4.66 -13.02
N LEU A 79 -0.96 -3.34 -12.91
CA LEU A 79 -1.51 -2.69 -11.72
C LEU A 79 -2.98 -3.06 -11.51
N VAL A 80 -3.79 -2.98 -12.57
CA VAL A 80 -5.21 -3.37 -12.53
C VAL A 80 -5.33 -4.85 -12.21
N GLY A 81 -4.63 -5.72 -12.95
CA GLY A 81 -4.71 -7.16 -12.73
C GLY A 81 -4.17 -7.60 -11.37
N GLY A 82 -3.02 -7.09 -10.94
CA GLY A 82 -2.36 -7.53 -9.71
C GLY A 82 -2.78 -6.82 -8.43
N VAL A 83 -3.60 -5.76 -8.52
CA VAL A 83 -4.05 -4.99 -7.34
C VAL A 83 -5.56 -4.75 -7.37
N LEU A 84 -6.09 -4.11 -8.43
CA LEU A 84 -7.50 -3.72 -8.48
C LEU A 84 -8.44 -4.93 -8.58
N VAL A 85 -8.11 -5.93 -9.40
CA VAL A 85 -8.94 -7.16 -9.49
C VAL A 85 -8.95 -7.93 -8.16
N PRO A 86 -7.79 -8.23 -7.52
CA PRO A 86 -7.78 -8.82 -6.19
C PRO A 86 -8.58 -8.02 -5.16
N TYR A 87 -8.49 -6.68 -5.21
CA TYR A 87 -9.27 -5.80 -4.35
C TYR A 87 -10.77 -6.07 -4.52
N LEU A 88 -11.30 -5.96 -5.74
CA LEU A 88 -12.74 -6.13 -5.99
C LEU A 88 -13.24 -7.53 -5.59
N VAL A 89 -12.47 -8.58 -5.88
CA VAL A 89 -12.84 -9.96 -5.55
C VAL A 89 -12.86 -10.18 -4.04
N PHE A 90 -11.80 -9.78 -3.33
CA PHE A 90 -11.73 -9.99 -1.88
C PHE A 90 -12.63 -9.03 -1.10
N GLU A 91 -12.83 -7.80 -1.54
CA GLU A 91 -13.83 -6.87 -0.97
C GLU A 91 -15.22 -7.50 -1.00
N THR A 92 -15.59 -8.07 -2.16
CA THR A 92 -16.85 -8.79 -2.32
C THR A 92 -16.92 -10.00 -1.39
N ALA A 93 -15.87 -10.81 -1.36
CA ALA A 93 -15.83 -12.01 -0.52
C ALA A 93 -15.93 -11.70 0.98
N TYR A 94 -15.23 -10.66 1.46
CA TYR A 94 -15.30 -10.21 2.84
C TYR A 94 -16.68 -9.65 3.20
N THR A 95 -17.28 -8.86 2.31
CA THR A 95 -18.62 -8.33 2.53
C THR A 95 -19.66 -9.45 2.63
N LEU A 96 -19.62 -10.42 1.71
CA LEU A 96 -20.51 -11.59 1.76
C LEU A 96 -20.27 -12.44 3.01
N TYR A 97 -19.00 -12.65 3.38
CA TYR A 97 -18.66 -13.39 4.59
C TYR A 97 -19.22 -12.72 5.85
N ARG A 98 -19.09 -11.39 5.97
CA ARG A 98 -19.68 -10.63 7.07
C ARG A 98 -21.21 -10.73 7.11
N ARG A 99 -21.88 -10.57 5.96
CA ARG A 99 -23.35 -10.68 5.87
C ARG A 99 -23.85 -12.02 6.35
N TRP A 100 -23.17 -13.09 5.94
CA TRP A 100 -23.48 -14.46 6.35
C TRP A 100 -23.18 -14.69 7.83
N ALA A 101 -21.99 -14.31 8.29
CA ALA A 101 -21.55 -14.60 9.66
C ALA A 101 -22.28 -13.78 10.74
N GLN A 102 -22.89 -12.65 10.38
CA GLN A 102 -23.61 -11.77 11.31
C GLN A 102 -25.13 -11.75 11.07
N ASP A 103 -25.66 -12.66 10.23
CA ASP A 103 -27.08 -12.70 9.83
C ASP A 103 -27.64 -11.32 9.41
N ALA A 104 -26.81 -10.53 8.72
CA ALA A 104 -27.09 -9.14 8.38
C ALA A 104 -27.18 -8.94 6.86
N PRO A 105 -28.19 -9.51 6.17
CA PRO A 105 -28.28 -9.47 4.70
C PRO A 105 -28.43 -8.04 4.14
N GLN A 106 -28.95 -7.11 4.95
CA GLN A 106 -29.19 -5.71 4.59
C GLN A 106 -27.95 -4.81 4.67
N GLN A 107 -26.81 -5.31 5.17
CA GLN A 107 -25.57 -4.54 5.26
C GLN A 107 -25.17 -3.99 3.88
N ALA A 108 -25.07 -2.67 3.72
CA ALA A 108 -24.75 -2.06 2.43
C ALA A 108 -23.45 -2.62 1.81
N PHE A 109 -23.48 -2.84 0.49
CA PHE A 109 -22.30 -3.21 -0.28
C PHE A 109 -21.59 -1.91 -0.69
N SER A 110 -20.38 -1.68 -0.21
CA SER A 110 -19.59 -0.51 -0.58
C SER A 110 -18.25 -0.95 -1.15
N LEU A 111 -17.99 -0.61 -2.41
CA LEU A 111 -16.68 -0.80 -3.02
C LEU A 111 -15.75 0.38 -2.74
N THR A 112 -16.27 1.45 -2.13
CA THR A 112 -15.51 2.64 -1.79
C THR A 112 -15.16 2.68 -0.30
N ASP A 113 -15.81 1.90 0.55
CA ASP A 113 -15.45 1.78 1.98
C ASP A 113 -14.78 0.42 2.23
N PRO A 114 -13.45 0.33 2.04
CA PRO A 114 -12.75 -0.95 1.98
C PRO A 114 -12.80 -1.70 3.31
N PHE A 115 -13.26 -2.95 3.28
CA PHE A 115 -13.40 -3.77 4.48
C PHE A 115 -12.07 -4.30 5.03
N TYR A 116 -11.81 -3.99 6.32
CA TYR A 116 -10.77 -4.57 7.16
C TYR A 116 -9.33 -4.45 6.64
N LEU A 117 -8.90 -5.36 5.77
CA LEU A 117 -7.54 -5.38 5.23
C LEU A 117 -7.48 -4.78 3.82
N THR A 118 -8.55 -4.82 3.03
CA THR A 118 -8.55 -4.49 1.59
C THR A 118 -8.17 -3.04 1.29
N TRP A 119 -8.27 -2.15 2.27
CA TRP A 119 -7.87 -0.75 2.18
C TRP A 119 -6.44 -0.59 1.64
N PHE A 120 -5.53 -1.50 1.99
CA PHE A 120 -4.15 -1.40 1.54
C PHE A 120 -4.01 -1.67 0.05
N LEU A 121 -4.82 -2.55 -0.56
CA LEU A 121 -4.80 -2.72 -2.01
C LEU A 121 -5.32 -1.47 -2.73
N LEU A 122 -6.40 -0.87 -2.21
CA LEU A 122 -6.94 0.37 -2.74
C LEU A 122 -5.92 1.52 -2.61
N ALA A 123 -5.31 1.66 -1.43
CA ALA A 123 -4.24 2.61 -1.17
C ALA A 123 -3.03 2.38 -2.09
N LEU A 124 -2.61 1.12 -2.24
CA LEU A 124 -1.51 0.75 -3.14
C LEU A 124 -1.82 1.09 -4.59
N PHE A 125 -3.06 0.91 -5.03
CA PHE A 125 -3.49 1.30 -6.37
C PHE A 125 -3.31 2.81 -6.58
N VAL A 126 -3.84 3.62 -5.65
CA VAL A 126 -3.74 5.09 -5.68
C VAL A 126 -2.28 5.56 -5.62
N TRP A 127 -1.49 5.05 -4.67
CA TRP A 127 -0.09 5.42 -4.51
C TRP A 127 0.73 5.09 -5.75
N ARG A 128 0.59 3.87 -6.31
CA ARG A 128 1.32 3.48 -7.52
C ARG A 128 0.93 4.31 -8.72
N LEU A 129 -0.36 4.61 -8.89
CA LEU A 129 -0.83 5.49 -9.96
C LEU A 129 -0.23 6.91 -9.83
N SER A 130 -0.11 7.41 -8.61
CA SER A 130 0.51 8.72 -8.32
C SER A 130 2.05 8.73 -8.38
N ALA A 131 2.71 7.58 -8.48
CA ALA A 131 4.18 7.50 -8.41
C ALA A 131 4.94 8.41 -9.40
N PRO A 132 4.50 8.59 -10.67
CA PRO A 132 5.17 9.50 -11.60
C PRO A 132 5.18 10.96 -11.12
N LEU A 133 4.09 11.41 -10.49
CA LEU A 133 3.98 12.75 -9.93
C LEU A 133 5.03 12.98 -8.85
N TRP A 134 5.13 12.08 -7.87
CA TRP A 134 6.11 12.20 -6.78
C TRP A 134 7.54 12.20 -7.27
N ARG A 135 7.84 11.41 -8.31
CA ARG A 135 9.18 11.35 -8.90
C ARG A 135 9.57 12.63 -9.66
N ALA A 136 8.60 13.42 -10.10
CA ALA A 136 8.85 14.70 -10.77
C ALA A 136 9.16 15.84 -9.79
N LEU A 137 8.82 15.70 -8.50
CA LEU A 137 9.07 16.72 -7.49
C LEU A 137 10.54 16.73 -7.04
N ARG A 138 11.07 17.92 -6.74
CA ARG A 138 12.45 18.10 -6.22
C ARG A 138 12.63 17.56 -4.80
N HIS A 139 11.61 17.71 -3.96
CA HIS A 139 11.63 17.33 -2.54
C HIS A 139 10.39 16.50 -2.17
N PRO A 140 10.24 15.28 -2.72
CA PRO A 140 8.99 14.54 -2.62
C PRO A 140 8.67 14.07 -1.20
N VAL A 141 9.67 13.67 -0.41
CA VAL A 141 9.46 13.18 0.96
C VAL A 141 8.96 14.29 1.90
N PRO A 142 9.58 15.49 1.97
CA PRO A 142 9.03 16.59 2.76
C PRO A 142 7.62 17.01 2.33
N ILE A 143 7.34 17.04 1.03
CA ILE A 143 6.01 17.38 0.51
C ILE A 143 4.99 16.32 0.95
N ALA A 144 5.31 15.04 0.83
CA ALA A 144 4.44 13.96 1.30
C ALA A 144 4.19 14.03 2.81
N ALA A 145 5.22 14.35 3.61
CA ALA A 145 5.08 14.57 5.05
C ALA A 145 4.16 15.76 5.38
N ALA A 146 4.26 16.86 4.63
CA ALA A 146 3.34 17.98 4.77
C ALA A 146 1.89 17.59 4.43
N VAL A 147 1.68 16.82 3.36
CA VAL A 147 0.35 16.28 3.00
C VAL A 147 -0.21 15.40 4.11
N ALA A 148 0.59 14.51 4.69
CA ALA A 148 0.17 13.67 5.82
C ALA A 148 -0.18 14.50 7.07
N ALA A 149 0.62 15.53 7.39
CA ALA A 149 0.33 16.44 8.48
C ALA A 149 -0.97 17.20 8.26
N LEU A 150 -1.21 17.74 7.07
CA LEU A 150 -2.47 18.39 6.70
C LEU A 150 -3.65 17.41 6.80
N ALA A 151 -3.50 16.18 6.33
CA ALA A 151 -4.53 15.16 6.43
C ALA A 151 -4.89 14.82 7.89
N SER A 152 -3.93 14.92 8.82
CA SER A 152 -4.18 14.70 10.25
C SER A 152 -5.00 15.82 10.92
N LEU A 153 -5.09 16.99 10.28
CA LEU A 153 -5.80 18.17 10.81
C LEU A 153 -7.28 18.20 10.46
N THR A 154 -7.70 17.47 9.44
CA THR A 154 -9.04 17.60 8.87
C THR A 154 -9.89 16.38 9.28
N PRO A 155 -10.87 16.56 10.18
CA PRO A 155 -11.78 15.50 10.56
C PRO A 155 -12.60 15.03 9.35
N ARG A 156 -12.87 13.73 9.27
CA ARG A 156 -13.68 13.12 8.20
C ARG A 156 -13.22 13.44 6.77
N ILE A 157 -11.91 13.61 6.54
CA ILE A 157 -11.39 13.64 5.14
C ILE A 157 -11.84 12.37 4.46
N ALA A 158 -12.64 12.54 3.39
CA ALA A 158 -13.24 11.50 2.54
C ALA A 158 -13.29 10.15 3.26
N ALA A 159 -14.32 9.98 4.10
CA ALA A 159 -14.58 8.70 4.76
C ALA A 159 -14.65 7.56 3.73
N ASP A 160 -15.12 7.88 2.52
CA ASP A 160 -14.99 7.04 1.34
C ASP A 160 -13.52 6.91 0.88
N LEU A 161 -13.09 5.68 0.61
CA LEU A 161 -11.78 5.20 0.16
C LEU A 161 -10.71 5.09 1.26
N ASP A 162 -11.07 5.31 2.53
CA ASP A 162 -10.14 5.32 3.66
C ASP A 162 -9.00 6.34 3.43
N LEU A 163 -9.35 7.48 2.80
CA LEU A 163 -8.40 8.46 2.29
C LEU A 163 -7.48 8.99 3.39
N GLN A 164 -7.97 9.08 4.61
CA GLN A 164 -7.17 9.46 5.76
C GLN A 164 -5.98 8.52 5.97
N ARG A 165 -6.15 7.19 5.92
CA ARG A 165 -5.01 6.25 5.96
C ARG A 165 -4.10 6.42 4.75
N VAL A 166 -4.69 6.54 3.55
CA VAL A 166 -3.94 6.71 2.29
C VAL A 166 -2.98 7.89 2.39
N LEU A 167 -3.44 9.04 2.89
CA LEU A 167 -2.63 10.25 3.03
C LEU A 167 -1.64 10.16 4.21
N GLN A 168 -2.03 9.58 5.35
CA GLN A 168 -1.14 9.47 6.51
C GLN A 168 0.02 8.49 6.30
N PHE A 169 -0.13 7.48 5.43
CA PHE A 169 0.94 6.54 5.07
C PHE A 169 1.73 6.92 3.80
N LEU A 170 1.25 7.90 3.03
CA LEU A 170 1.91 8.40 1.82
C LEU A 170 3.41 8.74 1.99
N PRO A 171 3.88 9.35 3.11
CA PRO A 171 5.30 9.66 3.29
C PRO A 171 6.19 8.41 3.20
N PHE A 172 5.73 7.25 3.68
CA PHE A 172 6.49 6.01 3.62
C PHE A 172 6.57 5.47 2.20
N PHE A 173 5.49 5.58 1.42
CA PHE A 173 5.47 5.15 0.02
C PHE A 173 6.46 6.00 -0.79
N VAL A 174 6.39 7.32 -0.61
CA VAL A 174 7.26 8.28 -1.30
C VAL A 174 8.71 8.12 -0.87
N LEU A 175 8.98 7.89 0.42
CA LEU A 175 10.31 7.53 0.89
C LEU A 175 10.82 6.27 0.18
N GLY A 176 9.97 5.25 0.05
CA GLY A 176 10.24 4.05 -0.72
C GLY A 176 10.67 4.32 -2.16
N LEU A 177 9.97 5.24 -2.86
CA LEU A 177 10.33 5.66 -4.23
C LEU A 177 11.74 6.27 -4.32
N SER A 178 12.17 6.95 -3.26
CA SER A 178 13.50 7.57 -3.16
C SER A 178 14.60 6.62 -2.69
N LEU A 179 14.26 5.42 -2.19
CA LEU A 179 15.26 4.45 -1.73
C LEU A 179 15.98 3.76 -2.90
N ARG A 180 17.31 3.69 -2.76
CA ARG A 180 18.22 2.88 -3.57
C ARG A 180 18.63 1.58 -2.85
N GLU A 181 19.12 0.61 -3.62
CA GLU A 181 19.60 -0.68 -3.09
C GLU A 181 20.71 -0.50 -2.03
N GLU A 182 21.56 0.51 -2.19
CA GLU A 182 22.62 0.89 -1.25
C GLU A 182 22.11 1.06 0.18
N HIS A 183 20.95 1.69 0.38
CA HIS A 183 20.38 1.90 1.71
C HIS A 183 19.98 0.56 2.36
N PHE A 184 19.44 -0.38 1.59
CA PHE A 184 19.16 -1.72 2.09
C PHE A 184 20.44 -2.50 2.40
N ARG A 185 21.52 -2.29 1.64
CA ARG A 185 22.83 -2.89 1.94
C ARG A 185 23.39 -2.40 3.28
N LEU A 186 23.14 -1.15 3.67
CA LEU A 186 23.52 -0.64 4.99
C LEU A 186 22.80 -1.39 6.13
N LEU A 187 21.49 -1.63 5.98
CA LEU A 187 20.70 -2.38 6.97
C LEU A 187 21.14 -3.84 7.10
N ARG A 188 21.72 -4.42 6.05
CA ARG A 188 22.22 -5.81 6.06
C ARG A 188 23.54 -5.98 6.83
N ARG A 189 24.20 -4.89 7.27
CA ARG A 189 25.46 -4.95 8.02
C ARG A 189 25.25 -5.47 9.44
N ARG A 190 26.27 -6.15 10.00
CA ARG A 190 26.25 -6.63 11.40
C ARG A 190 25.99 -5.50 12.39
N ALA A 191 26.61 -4.33 12.20
CA ALA A 191 26.40 -3.16 13.04
C ALA A 191 24.92 -2.73 13.10
N ALA A 192 24.22 -2.71 11.95
CA ALA A 192 22.79 -2.37 11.91
C ALA A 192 21.93 -3.41 12.65
N ARG A 193 22.28 -4.70 12.54
CA ARG A 193 21.59 -5.79 13.27
C ARG A 193 21.75 -5.69 14.78
N VAL A 194 22.93 -5.31 15.25
CA VAL A 194 23.20 -5.10 16.67
C VAL A 194 22.50 -3.83 17.15
N ALA A 195 22.56 -2.73 16.38
CA ALA A 195 21.86 -1.48 16.68
C ALA A 195 20.33 -1.62 16.69
N ALA A 196 19.77 -2.59 15.95
CA ALA A 196 18.34 -2.89 15.96
C ALA A 196 17.86 -3.47 17.32
N VAL A 197 18.74 -4.11 18.10
CA VAL A 197 18.39 -4.70 19.41
C VAL A 197 17.92 -3.64 20.41
N PRO A 198 18.71 -2.59 20.74
CA PRO A 198 18.24 -1.57 21.67
C PRO A 198 17.02 -0.82 21.15
N VAL A 199 16.89 -0.63 19.83
CA VAL A 199 15.69 -0.01 19.23
C VAL A 199 14.44 -0.85 19.49
N ALA A 200 14.51 -2.17 19.27
CA ALA A 200 13.39 -3.07 19.52
C ALA A 200 13.07 -3.21 21.02
N VAL A 201 14.09 -3.31 21.87
CA VAL A 201 13.90 -3.35 23.34
C VAL A 201 13.25 -2.06 23.83
N ALA A 202 13.73 -0.89 23.39
CA ALA A 202 13.14 0.39 23.74
C ALA A 202 11.70 0.52 23.24
N ALA A 203 11.40 0.03 22.04
CA ALA A 203 10.05 0.04 21.51
C ALA A 203 9.10 -0.87 22.29
N VAL A 204 9.52 -2.08 22.65
CA VAL A 204 8.71 -3.01 23.47
C VAL A 204 8.52 -2.46 24.87
N ALA A 205 9.58 -1.98 25.53
CA ALA A 205 9.50 -1.39 26.87
C ALA A 205 8.63 -0.13 26.88
N GLY A 206 8.82 0.75 25.89
CA GLY A 206 8.02 1.97 25.72
C GLY A 206 6.55 1.64 25.45
N ALA A 207 6.27 0.72 24.52
CA ALA A 207 4.90 0.25 24.25
C ALA A 207 4.26 -0.37 25.50
N TYR A 208 5.01 -1.16 26.26
CA TYR A 208 4.51 -1.71 27.53
C TYR A 208 4.19 -0.61 28.53
N ALA A 209 5.05 0.40 28.66
CA ALA A 209 4.83 1.55 29.54
C ALA A 209 3.55 2.30 29.18
N VAL A 210 3.34 2.62 27.89
CA VAL A 210 2.22 3.46 27.44
C VAL A 210 0.94 2.69 27.10
N ALA A 211 0.99 1.35 27.00
CA ALA A 211 -0.13 0.53 26.56
C ALA A 211 -1.47 0.83 27.26
N PRO A 212 -1.55 1.00 28.59
CA PRO A 212 -2.82 1.28 29.26
C PRO A 212 -3.45 2.63 28.91
N HIS A 213 -2.66 3.59 28.41
CA HIS A 213 -3.09 4.98 28.26
C HIS A 213 -3.27 5.39 26.80
N LEU A 214 -2.67 4.66 25.86
CA LEU A 214 -2.66 5.06 24.46
C LEU A 214 -3.84 4.44 23.69
N ARG A 215 -4.59 5.29 22.98
CA ARG A 215 -5.70 4.86 22.11
C ARG A 215 -5.16 4.27 20.82
N MET A 216 -5.66 3.10 20.41
CA MET A 216 -5.18 2.41 19.20
C MET A 216 -5.42 3.18 17.90
N GLY A 217 -6.38 4.13 17.87
CA GLY A 217 -6.65 4.97 16.70
C GLY A 217 -5.42 5.75 16.20
N TRP A 218 -4.48 6.11 17.08
CA TRP A 218 -3.20 6.72 16.69
C TRP A 218 -2.35 5.82 15.79
N PHE A 219 -2.39 4.51 16.00
CA PHE A 219 -1.65 3.54 15.20
C PHE A 219 -2.40 3.13 13.94
N TYR A 220 -3.74 3.15 13.97
CA TYR A 220 -4.58 2.86 12.80
C TYR A 220 -4.53 3.97 11.75
N ARG A 221 -4.16 5.20 12.14
CA ARG A 221 -3.98 6.36 11.25
C ARG A 221 -5.18 6.65 10.34
N ASN A 222 -6.38 6.36 10.85
CA ASN A 222 -7.66 6.55 10.16
C ASN A 222 -8.58 7.56 10.85
N THR A 223 -8.07 8.25 11.87
CA THR A 223 -8.81 9.26 12.63
C THR A 223 -7.93 10.47 12.88
N SER A 224 -8.55 11.64 12.92
CA SER A 224 -7.90 12.90 13.29
C SER A 224 -7.67 12.97 14.79
N ALA A 225 -6.79 13.88 15.22
CA ALA A 225 -6.58 14.11 16.66
C ALA A 225 -7.88 14.51 17.37
N GLN A 226 -8.71 15.31 16.70
CA GLN A 226 -10.00 15.79 17.20
C GLN A 226 -10.99 14.64 17.42
N GLU A 227 -11.06 13.66 16.51
CA GLU A 227 -11.91 12.47 16.66
C GLU A 227 -11.43 11.56 17.80
N LEU A 228 -10.14 11.62 18.13
CA LEU A 228 -9.58 10.95 19.31
C LEU A 228 -9.73 11.77 20.60
N GLY A 229 -10.39 12.93 20.57
CA GLY A 229 -10.60 13.80 21.72
C GLY A 229 -9.38 14.63 22.13
N TYR A 230 -8.39 14.76 21.25
CA TYR A 230 -7.20 15.57 21.46
C TYR A 230 -7.27 16.90 20.68
N ALA A 231 -6.44 17.86 21.08
CA ALA A 231 -6.31 19.11 20.34
C ALA A 231 -5.79 18.87 18.90
N TRP A 232 -6.25 19.68 17.95
CA TRP A 232 -5.91 19.54 16.52
C TRP A 232 -4.40 19.50 16.25
N TRP A 233 -3.62 20.28 17.01
CA TRP A 233 -2.17 20.37 16.84
C TRP A 233 -1.44 19.08 17.24
N ALA A 234 -2.08 18.22 18.04
CA ALA A 234 -1.53 16.91 18.38
C ALA A 234 -1.44 16.00 17.13
N GLY A 235 -2.28 16.21 16.12
CA GLY A 235 -2.30 15.42 14.88
C GLY A 235 -0.96 15.47 14.12
N PRO A 236 -0.50 16.67 13.70
CA PRO A 236 0.78 16.81 13.02
C PRO A 236 1.97 16.32 13.86
N LEU A 237 1.99 16.62 15.16
CA LEU A 237 3.06 16.18 16.05
C LEU A 237 3.10 14.65 16.18
N ALA A 238 1.94 14.02 16.39
CA ALA A 238 1.84 12.56 16.42
C ALA A 238 2.24 11.94 15.07
N THR A 239 1.87 12.56 13.95
CA THR A 239 2.25 12.11 12.60
C THR A 239 3.77 12.04 12.44
N VAL A 240 4.48 13.09 12.88
CA VAL A 240 5.95 13.14 12.85
C VAL A 240 6.57 12.16 13.85
N ALA A 241 6.11 12.16 15.11
CA ALA A 241 6.66 11.31 16.17
C ALA A 241 6.46 9.81 15.88
N LEU A 242 5.22 9.39 15.58
CA LEU A 242 4.92 8.01 15.19
C LEU A 242 5.56 7.68 13.84
N GLY A 243 5.74 8.67 12.96
CA GLY A 243 6.51 8.53 11.72
C GLY A 243 7.97 8.13 11.97
N ALA A 244 8.65 8.83 12.88
CA ALA A 244 10.01 8.52 13.26
C ALA A 244 10.15 7.14 13.91
N VAL A 245 9.24 6.80 14.84
CA VAL A 245 9.19 5.47 15.48
C VAL A 245 8.98 4.37 14.44
N ALA A 246 8.02 4.57 13.52
CA ALA A 246 7.77 3.65 12.43
C ALA A 246 8.99 3.42 11.53
N LEU A 247 9.73 4.48 11.18
CA LEU A 247 10.95 4.38 10.38
C LEU A 247 12.06 3.62 11.12
N ALA A 248 12.28 3.92 12.40
CA ALA A 248 13.28 3.25 13.22
C ALA A 248 12.98 1.76 13.37
N LEU A 249 11.72 1.41 13.66
CA LEU A 249 11.26 0.03 13.76
C LEU A 249 11.29 -0.71 12.42
N THR A 250 10.94 -0.04 11.32
CA THR A 250 11.05 -0.60 9.98
C THR A 250 12.51 -0.91 9.63
N ALA A 251 13.43 0.00 9.93
CA ALA A 251 14.87 -0.22 9.74
C ALA A 251 15.38 -1.38 10.60
N ALA A 252 14.97 -1.46 11.87
CA ALA A 252 15.31 -2.55 12.78
C ALA A 252 14.80 -3.91 12.27
N PHE A 253 13.54 -3.98 11.85
CA PHE A 253 12.94 -5.16 11.23
C PHE A 253 13.72 -5.61 9.99
N LEU A 254 13.97 -4.69 9.05
CA LEU A 254 14.69 -4.98 7.82
C LEU A 254 16.15 -5.39 8.07
N ALA A 255 16.79 -4.90 9.13
CA ALA A 255 18.14 -5.31 9.48
C ALA A 255 18.21 -6.80 9.87
N TRP A 256 17.18 -7.31 10.54
CA TRP A 256 17.06 -8.72 10.95
C TRP A 256 16.59 -9.66 9.83
N VAL A 257 16.07 -9.15 8.72
CA VAL A 257 15.69 -9.98 7.58
C VAL A 257 16.94 -10.67 6.98
N PRO A 258 16.92 -12.01 6.83
CA PRO A 258 18.02 -12.72 6.20
C PRO A 258 18.19 -12.34 4.72
N SER A 259 19.42 -12.02 4.31
CA SER A 259 19.72 -11.67 2.91
C SER A 259 19.97 -12.88 2.00
N ARG A 260 20.20 -14.05 2.60
CA ARG A 260 20.43 -15.31 1.88
C ARG A 260 19.11 -16.00 1.52
N ARG A 261 19.14 -16.89 0.53
CA ARG A 261 18.02 -17.81 0.29
C ARG A 261 17.83 -18.71 1.52
N THR A 262 16.60 -18.78 2.00
CA THR A 262 16.14 -19.63 3.11
C THR A 262 14.99 -20.50 2.62
N TRP A 263 14.55 -21.46 3.44
CA TRP A 263 13.42 -22.34 3.10
C TRP A 263 12.12 -21.54 2.86
N PHE A 264 11.93 -20.43 3.58
CA PHE A 264 10.73 -19.59 3.46
C PHE A 264 10.83 -18.52 2.37
N THR A 265 11.97 -18.37 1.67
CA THR A 265 12.08 -17.42 0.54
C THR A 265 11.01 -17.70 -0.53
N VAL A 266 10.67 -18.97 -0.75
CA VAL A 266 9.62 -19.38 -1.71
C VAL A 266 8.23 -18.90 -1.28
N LEU A 267 7.98 -18.84 0.03
CA LEU A 267 6.71 -18.37 0.61
C LEU A 267 6.52 -16.86 0.44
N GLY A 268 7.61 -16.10 0.33
CA GLY A 268 7.56 -14.66 0.04
C GLY A 268 6.92 -14.31 -1.31
N ALA A 269 6.83 -15.26 -2.25
CA ALA A 269 6.08 -15.09 -3.49
C ALA A 269 4.57 -15.32 -3.32
N GLY A 270 4.13 -15.98 -2.25
CA GLY A 270 2.73 -16.19 -1.89
C GLY A 270 2.21 -15.21 -0.83
N SER A 271 2.99 -14.18 -0.46
CA SER A 271 2.63 -13.25 0.62
C SER A 271 1.31 -12.50 0.36
N LEU A 272 0.96 -12.23 -0.90
CA LEU A 272 -0.33 -11.64 -1.25
C LEU A 272 -1.50 -12.58 -0.94
N CYS A 273 -1.35 -13.89 -1.18
CA CYS A 273 -2.36 -14.88 -0.81
C CYS A 273 -2.49 -14.98 0.71
N GLY A 274 -1.37 -15.03 1.44
CA GLY A 274 -1.39 -15.00 2.91
C GLY A 274 -2.09 -13.76 3.45
N TYR A 275 -1.80 -12.59 2.87
CA TYR A 275 -2.45 -11.34 3.20
C TYR A 275 -3.96 -11.35 2.95
N LEU A 276 -4.41 -11.84 1.80
CA LEU A 276 -5.84 -11.82 1.49
C LEU A 276 -6.62 -12.89 2.25
N LEU A 277 -6.01 -14.04 2.56
CA LEU A 277 -6.69 -15.18 3.19
C LEU A 277 -6.69 -15.14 4.72
N HIS A 278 -5.69 -14.57 5.39
CA HIS A 278 -5.60 -14.64 6.85
C HIS A 278 -6.73 -13.88 7.56
N GLY A 279 -7.35 -12.89 6.90
CA GLY A 279 -8.45 -12.15 7.50
C GLY A 279 -9.70 -12.99 7.72
N PHE A 280 -9.94 -14.03 6.91
CA PHE A 280 -11.08 -14.94 7.11
C PHE A 280 -11.04 -15.68 8.46
N PRO A 281 -9.98 -16.42 8.84
CA PRO A 281 -9.93 -17.07 10.15
C PRO A 281 -9.88 -16.07 11.30
N VAL A 282 -9.25 -14.89 11.13
CA VAL A 282 -9.30 -13.85 12.17
C VAL A 282 -10.72 -13.35 12.38
N LYS A 283 -11.46 -13.10 11.30
CA LYS A 283 -12.86 -12.69 11.39
C LYS A 283 -13.78 -13.83 11.87
N ALA A 284 -13.47 -15.09 11.57
CA ALA A 284 -14.16 -16.23 12.15
C ALA A 284 -14.02 -16.27 13.68
N LEU A 285 -12.81 -16.00 14.19
CA LEU A 285 -12.56 -15.90 15.64
C LEU A 285 -13.40 -14.78 16.28
N GLN A 286 -13.57 -13.65 15.58
CA GLN A 286 -14.35 -12.51 16.06
C GLN A 286 -15.87 -12.74 15.95
N TYR A 287 -16.37 -13.19 14.81
CA TYR A 287 -17.81 -13.36 14.56
C TYR A 287 -18.41 -14.53 15.30
N GLY A 288 -17.64 -15.60 15.51
CA GLY A 288 -18.11 -16.73 16.31
C GLY A 288 -17.93 -16.54 17.82
N GLU A 289 -17.47 -15.37 18.27
CA GLU A 289 -17.22 -15.06 19.69
C GLU A 289 -16.35 -16.13 20.39
N LEU A 290 -15.42 -16.74 19.65
CA LEU A 290 -14.67 -17.92 20.11
C LEU A 290 -13.81 -17.64 21.35
N VAL A 291 -13.36 -16.40 21.53
CA VAL A 291 -12.59 -16.01 22.72
C VAL A 291 -13.46 -16.04 23.97
N ASP A 292 -14.73 -15.63 23.85
CA ASP A 292 -15.70 -15.64 24.95
C ASP A 292 -16.20 -17.07 25.20
N ALA A 293 -16.45 -17.84 24.14
CA ALA A 293 -16.83 -19.24 24.23
C ALA A 293 -15.70 -20.15 24.79
N HIS A 294 -14.44 -19.76 24.61
CA HIS A 294 -13.28 -20.53 25.04
C HIS A 294 -12.29 -19.66 25.84
N PRO A 295 -12.54 -19.44 27.15
CA PRO A 295 -11.69 -18.60 28.01
C PRO A 295 -10.21 -19.02 28.05
N VAL A 296 -9.91 -20.28 27.70
CA VAL A 296 -8.53 -20.77 27.55
C VAL A 296 -7.72 -19.92 26.57
N LEU A 297 -8.34 -19.34 25.53
CA LEU A 297 -7.70 -18.47 24.54
C LEU A 297 -7.22 -17.15 25.15
N ALA A 298 -7.87 -16.69 26.23
CA ALA A 298 -7.48 -15.49 26.97
C ALA A 298 -6.34 -15.75 27.97
N THR A 299 -5.95 -17.01 28.23
CA THR A 299 -4.81 -17.31 29.10
C THR A 299 -3.47 -16.99 28.40
N PRO A 300 -2.36 -16.79 29.14
CA PRO A 300 -1.04 -16.59 28.52
C PRO A 300 -0.65 -17.71 27.54
N VAL A 301 -0.97 -18.97 27.89
CA VAL A 301 -0.74 -20.14 27.03
C VAL A 301 -1.64 -20.10 25.81
N GLY A 302 -2.91 -19.74 25.96
CA GLY A 302 -3.86 -19.57 24.85
C GLY A 302 -3.40 -18.51 23.85
N ARG A 303 -2.94 -17.35 24.32
CA ARG A 303 -2.40 -16.28 23.48
C ARG A 303 -1.12 -16.69 22.75
N ALA A 304 -0.25 -17.47 23.41
CA ALA A 304 0.93 -18.05 22.75
C ALA A 304 0.53 -19.08 21.68
N GLY A 305 -0.42 -19.96 22.00
CA GLY A 305 -1.01 -20.91 21.05
C GLY A 305 -1.62 -20.21 19.84
N LEU A 306 -2.38 -19.12 20.04
CA LEU A 306 -2.97 -18.31 18.98
C LEU A 306 -1.90 -17.66 18.09
N THR A 307 -0.81 -17.18 18.70
CA THR A 307 0.34 -16.64 17.97
C THR A 307 0.95 -17.68 17.03
N VAL A 308 1.19 -18.89 17.54
CA VAL A 308 1.74 -20.00 16.74
C VAL A 308 0.74 -20.43 15.66
N ALA A 309 -0.54 -20.58 16.01
CA ALA A 309 -1.59 -20.96 15.08
C ALA A 309 -1.73 -19.96 13.93
N ALA A 310 -1.73 -18.66 14.21
CA ALA A 310 -1.78 -17.61 13.21
C ALA A 310 -0.56 -17.63 12.28
N ALA A 311 0.65 -17.79 12.85
CA ALA A 311 1.88 -17.90 12.08
C ALA A 311 1.90 -19.14 11.17
N VAL A 312 1.45 -20.30 11.66
CA VAL A 312 1.34 -21.53 10.87
C VAL A 312 0.28 -21.37 9.77
N ALA A 313 -0.91 -20.87 10.11
CA ALA A 313 -2.00 -20.70 9.15
C ALA A 313 -1.57 -19.81 7.97
N VAL A 314 -0.99 -18.63 8.23
CA VAL A 314 -0.54 -17.74 7.15
C VAL A 314 0.65 -18.33 6.36
N THR A 315 1.52 -19.10 7.01
CA THR A 315 2.61 -19.83 6.34
C THR A 315 2.06 -20.82 5.32
N LEU A 316 1.03 -21.59 5.70
CA LEU A 316 0.33 -22.52 4.81
C LEU A 316 -0.39 -21.78 3.68
N MET A 317 -1.01 -20.64 3.97
CA MET A 317 -1.65 -19.79 2.95
C MET A 317 -0.66 -19.18 1.95
N CYS A 318 0.60 -19.01 2.35
CA CYS A 318 1.68 -18.56 1.45
C CYS A 318 2.26 -19.68 0.58
N ALA A 319 1.83 -20.94 0.79
CA ALA A 319 2.42 -22.08 0.11
C ALA A 319 2.14 -22.06 -1.41
N PRO A 320 3.06 -22.62 -2.24
CA PRO A 320 2.89 -22.66 -3.69
C PRO A 320 1.57 -23.26 -4.20
N PRO A 321 0.98 -24.31 -3.59
CA PRO A 321 -0.32 -24.83 -4.01
C PRO A 321 -1.45 -23.78 -3.91
N VAL A 322 -1.51 -23.05 -2.80
CA VAL A 322 -2.52 -21.99 -2.58
C VAL A 322 -2.34 -20.87 -3.60
N ARG A 323 -1.10 -20.44 -3.84
CA ARG A 323 -0.79 -19.44 -4.86
C ARG A 323 -1.23 -19.89 -6.26
N ARG A 324 -1.05 -21.17 -6.60
CA ARG A 324 -1.50 -21.71 -7.90
C ARG A 324 -3.02 -21.70 -8.01
N ALA A 325 -3.74 -22.07 -6.95
CA ALA A 325 -5.19 -22.05 -6.91
C ALA A 325 -5.75 -20.63 -7.07
N LEU A 326 -5.19 -19.65 -6.36
CA LEU A 326 -5.64 -18.25 -6.41
C LEU A 326 -5.04 -17.43 -7.56
N ARG A 327 -4.21 -18.02 -8.41
CA ARG A 327 -3.51 -17.30 -9.49
C ARG A 327 -4.47 -16.53 -10.40
N TRP A 328 -5.65 -17.08 -10.66
CA TRP A 328 -6.68 -16.45 -11.49
C TRP A 328 -7.19 -15.13 -10.89
N VAL A 329 -7.18 -15.01 -9.57
CA VAL A 329 -7.61 -13.81 -8.84
C VAL A 329 -6.43 -12.88 -8.58
N THR A 330 -5.28 -13.41 -8.16
CA THR A 330 -4.12 -12.62 -7.75
C THR A 330 -3.26 -12.14 -8.92
N GLU A 331 -3.27 -12.85 -10.05
CA GLU A 331 -2.50 -12.55 -11.26
C GLU A 331 -3.30 -12.81 -12.56
N PRO A 332 -4.50 -12.21 -12.73
CA PRO A 332 -5.32 -12.38 -13.92
C PRO A 332 -4.59 -11.86 -15.17
N ARG A 333 -4.55 -12.69 -16.22
CA ARG A 333 -4.08 -12.26 -17.54
C ARG A 333 -5.18 -11.45 -18.23
N LEU A 334 -5.18 -10.14 -18.02
CA LEU A 334 -6.15 -9.21 -18.64
C LEU A 334 -5.86 -8.94 -20.14
N GLU A 335 -5.44 -9.94 -20.92
CA GLU A 335 -5.09 -9.76 -22.35
C GLU A 335 -6.29 -9.37 -23.21
N TRP A 336 -7.49 -9.75 -22.76
CA TRP A 336 -8.75 -9.53 -23.46
C TRP A 336 -9.35 -8.14 -23.22
N ALA A 337 -9.02 -7.50 -22.09
CA ALA A 337 -9.64 -6.23 -21.67
C ALA A 337 -8.93 -4.98 -22.19
N PHE A 338 -7.73 -5.12 -22.77
CA PHE A 338 -6.92 -4.02 -23.30
C PHE A 338 -6.69 -4.21 -24.80
N ARG A 339 -6.75 -3.12 -25.58
CA ARG A 339 -6.48 -3.17 -27.03
C ARG A 339 -5.06 -3.70 -27.28
N ARG A 340 -4.93 -4.71 -28.14
CA ARG A 340 -3.65 -5.13 -28.72
C ARG A 340 -3.18 -4.01 -29.65
N GLY A 341 -2.36 -3.09 -29.15
CA GLY A 341 -1.92 -1.95 -29.96
C GLY A 341 -1.25 -0.85 -29.15
N ALA A 342 -0.05 -1.12 -28.65
CA ALA A 342 0.99 -0.13 -28.36
C ALA A 342 2.35 -0.80 -28.07
N GLU A 343 2.61 -1.97 -28.66
CA GLU A 343 4.00 -2.39 -28.89
C GLU A 343 4.42 -1.61 -30.13
N GLY A 344 5.21 -0.55 -29.95
CA GLY A 344 5.79 0.16 -31.09
C GLY A 344 6.61 -0.80 -31.95
N PRO A 345 6.68 -0.61 -33.27
CA PRO A 345 7.48 -1.47 -34.14
C PRO A 345 8.95 -1.28 -33.77
N GLY A 346 9.50 -2.27 -33.06
CA GLY A 346 10.82 -2.18 -32.42
C GLY A 346 11.49 -3.54 -32.29
N ALA A 347 11.50 -4.32 -33.36
CA ALA A 347 12.51 -5.34 -33.62
C ALA A 347 12.52 -5.59 -35.13
N GLY A 348 13.29 -4.75 -35.84
CA GLY A 348 13.62 -5.00 -37.23
C GLY A 348 14.35 -6.33 -37.33
N GLY A 349 13.64 -7.34 -37.82
CA GLY A 349 14.26 -8.54 -38.38
C GLY A 349 14.84 -8.17 -39.74
N SER A 350 16.06 -7.65 -39.74
CA SER A 350 16.94 -7.65 -40.90
C SER A 350 17.28 -9.09 -41.26
N GLY A 351 16.40 -9.73 -42.04
CA GLY A 351 16.68 -10.97 -42.73
C GLY A 351 17.59 -10.68 -43.90
N GLY A 352 18.90 -10.79 -43.68
CA GLY A 352 19.87 -10.83 -44.76
C GLY A 352 19.67 -12.08 -45.61
N SER A 353 19.35 -11.90 -46.88
CA SER A 353 19.57 -12.92 -47.91
C SER A 353 20.73 -12.45 -48.75
N GLY A 354 21.89 -13.07 -48.55
CA GLY A 354 23.07 -12.87 -49.39
C GLY A 354 22.91 -13.61 -50.72
N ALA A 355 23.12 -12.88 -51.81
CA ALA A 355 23.62 -13.40 -53.07
C ALA A 355 24.38 -12.25 -53.75
N GLY A 356 25.72 -12.35 -53.83
CA GLY A 356 26.52 -11.51 -54.73
C GLY A 356 26.66 -12.18 -56.10
N PRO A 357 27.56 -11.69 -56.98
CA PRO A 357 28.18 -10.37 -57.06
C PRO A 357 27.94 -9.69 -58.43
N GLY A 358 28.04 -8.36 -58.49
CA GLY A 358 27.93 -7.60 -59.73
C GLY A 358 28.83 -6.36 -59.70
N VAL A 359 29.96 -6.48 -60.38
CA VAL A 359 30.91 -5.41 -60.74
C VAL A 359 30.18 -4.26 -61.44
N VAL A 360 30.50 -2.99 -61.13
CA VAL A 360 30.89 -1.90 -62.04
C VAL A 360 31.21 -0.62 -61.23
N ALA A 361 32.21 0.10 -61.72
CA ALA A 361 32.95 1.21 -61.12
C ALA A 361 32.34 2.62 -61.30
N ALA A 362 33.10 3.61 -60.79
CA ALA A 362 33.07 5.06 -61.00
C ALA A 362 32.08 5.85 -60.11
N GLY A 363 32.42 7.01 -59.52
CA GLY A 363 33.61 7.87 -59.57
C GLY A 363 33.20 9.31 -59.21
N GLY A 364 34.04 10.03 -58.45
CA GLY A 364 33.98 11.49 -58.19
C GLY A 364 32.78 12.00 -57.38
N GLY A 365 32.82 13.05 -56.56
CA GLY A 365 33.80 14.10 -56.30
C GLY A 365 33.05 15.39 -55.92
N GLY A 366 33.43 16.02 -54.80
CA GLY A 366 33.46 17.49 -54.66
C GLY A 366 32.20 18.28 -54.25
N GLY A 367 32.30 18.95 -53.08
CA GLY A 367 31.84 20.33 -52.78
C GLY A 367 30.33 20.62 -52.80
N ALA A 368 29.78 21.71 -52.24
CA ALA A 368 30.17 22.72 -51.26
C ALA A 368 28.92 23.61 -51.05
N ALA A 369 28.79 24.16 -49.82
CA ALA A 369 28.26 25.48 -49.46
C ALA A 369 26.82 25.97 -49.80
N GLY A 370 26.28 26.72 -48.81
CA GLY A 370 25.28 27.79 -48.95
C GLY A 370 23.82 27.34 -48.78
N GLY A 371 22.92 28.00 -48.05
CA GLY A 371 22.92 29.30 -47.38
C GLY A 371 21.46 29.80 -47.28
N ALA A 372 21.19 30.59 -46.23
CA ALA A 372 20.15 31.62 -46.13
C ALA A 372 18.66 31.27 -45.86
N ARG A 373 18.16 31.88 -44.76
CA ARG A 373 16.77 32.33 -44.49
C ARG A 373 16.42 33.58 -45.34
N PRO A 374 15.13 33.97 -45.45
CA PRO A 374 14.48 34.98 -44.56
C PRO A 374 13.06 34.51 -44.12
N ALA A 375 12.36 34.96 -43.06
CA ALA A 375 11.99 36.27 -42.48
C ALA A 375 10.85 37.03 -43.20
N GLY A 376 9.80 37.40 -42.42
CA GLY A 376 8.67 38.29 -42.76
C GLY A 376 7.30 37.60 -42.57
N GLY A 377 6.24 38.15 -41.96
CA GLY A 377 5.91 39.46 -41.40
C GLY A 377 4.36 39.62 -41.33
N GLY A 378 3.84 40.48 -40.44
CA GLY A 378 2.42 40.94 -40.35
C GLY A 378 1.58 40.29 -39.23
N ALA A 379 1.12 40.94 -38.15
CA ALA A 379 0.22 42.10 -37.98
C ALA A 379 -1.15 41.94 -38.67
N ALA A 380 -2.32 42.40 -38.20
CA ALA A 380 -2.91 42.86 -36.95
C ALA A 380 -4.43 43.03 -37.25
N GLY A 381 -5.31 43.04 -36.24
CA GLY A 381 -6.71 43.50 -36.35
C GLY A 381 -7.66 42.73 -35.43
N ARG A 382 -7.96 43.23 -34.21
CA ARG A 382 -9.04 44.17 -33.84
C ARG A 382 -10.46 43.73 -34.24
N GLY A 383 -11.27 43.50 -33.21
CA GLY A 383 -12.73 43.41 -33.27
C GLY A 383 -13.29 43.27 -31.85
N ALA A 384 -13.68 44.39 -31.24
CA ALA A 384 -14.35 44.48 -29.94
C ALA A 384 -15.88 44.50 -30.12
N VAL A 385 -16.59 44.60 -28.99
CA VAL A 385 -18.05 44.78 -28.72
C VAL A 385 -18.63 43.49 -28.12
N GLY A 386 -18.93 43.40 -26.82
CA GLY A 386 -19.91 44.18 -26.03
C GLY A 386 -21.21 43.36 -25.95
N GLY A 387 -21.93 43.13 -24.87
CA GLY A 387 -21.92 43.50 -23.45
C GLY A 387 -23.17 42.84 -22.80
N GLU A 388 -23.25 42.81 -21.46
CA GLU A 388 -24.47 42.66 -20.63
C GLU A 388 -25.35 41.38 -20.78
N ALA A 389 -26.08 40.85 -19.79
CA ALA A 389 -26.44 41.27 -18.44
C ALA A 389 -26.82 40.04 -17.59
N ALA A 390 -26.87 40.28 -16.28
CA ALA A 390 -27.30 39.38 -15.22
C ALA A 390 -28.79 39.00 -15.28
N GLY A 391 -29.12 37.83 -14.71
CA GLY A 391 -30.49 37.43 -14.42
C GLY A 391 -30.54 36.56 -13.15
N ARG A 392 -31.00 37.16 -12.05
CA ARG A 392 -31.34 36.50 -10.78
C ARG A 392 -32.59 35.63 -10.97
N GLY A 393 -32.66 34.51 -10.24
CA GLY A 393 -33.89 33.74 -10.05
C GLY A 393 -33.79 32.91 -8.78
N ALA A 394 -34.36 33.43 -7.69
CA ALA A 394 -34.61 32.72 -6.46
C ALA A 394 -36.02 32.10 -6.51
N VAL A 395 -36.17 30.86 -6.06
CA VAL A 395 -37.46 30.29 -5.62
C VAL A 395 -37.17 29.43 -4.38
N GLY A 396 -37.86 29.73 -3.29
CA GLY A 396 -37.83 28.97 -2.05
C GLY A 396 -39.08 28.12 -1.83
N GLY A 397 -39.14 27.49 -0.66
CA GLY A 397 -40.38 27.07 -0.02
C GLY A 397 -40.44 25.61 0.41
N GLY A 398 -40.69 25.38 1.70
CA GLY A 398 -41.38 24.16 2.16
C GLY A 398 -40.81 23.49 3.41
N ALA A 399 -41.18 23.99 4.59
CA ALA A 399 -41.03 23.32 5.88
C ALA A 399 -42.29 22.51 6.24
N VAL A 400 -42.13 21.35 6.86
CA VAL A 400 -43.06 20.64 7.79
C VAL A 400 -42.17 19.67 8.59
N GLY A 401 -42.22 19.46 9.90
CA GLY A 401 -43.12 19.77 11.02
C GLY A 401 -42.79 18.70 12.09
N GLY A 402 -42.56 19.11 13.34
CA GLY A 402 -42.10 18.21 14.42
C GLY A 402 -43.22 17.48 15.16
N VAL A 403 -42.84 16.49 15.98
CA VAL A 403 -43.57 16.03 17.17
C VAL A 403 -42.53 15.55 18.20
N GLY A 404 -42.67 16.01 19.44
CA GLY A 404 -41.82 15.65 20.58
C GLY A 404 -42.45 14.65 21.56
N ALA A 405 -41.84 14.60 22.75
CA ALA A 405 -42.16 13.86 24.00
C ALA A 405 -41.16 12.73 24.28
N GLY A 406 -40.60 12.53 25.48
CA GLY A 406 -40.78 13.18 26.78
C GLY A 406 -39.73 12.58 27.75
N GLY A 407 -39.36 13.33 28.79
CA GLY A 407 -38.42 12.88 29.81
C GLY A 407 -39.05 11.92 30.83
N ALA A 408 -38.21 11.16 31.52
CA ALA A 408 -38.48 10.67 32.88
C ALA A 408 -37.18 10.37 33.61
N VAL A 409 -36.95 11.16 34.66
CA VAL A 409 -36.06 10.91 35.78
C VAL A 409 -36.75 9.92 36.72
N SER A 410 -36.05 8.92 37.24
CA SER A 410 -36.35 8.41 38.58
C SER A 410 -35.15 7.76 39.24
N ARG A 411 -34.96 8.16 40.50
CA ARG A 411 -34.07 7.57 41.50
C ARG A 411 -34.69 6.28 42.04
N GLY A 412 -33.83 5.36 42.44
CA GLY A 412 -34.05 4.31 43.44
C GLY A 412 -32.74 4.13 44.18
#